data_AF-A0A415ZIE7-F1
#
_entry.id   AF-A0A415ZIE7-F1
#
_cell.length_a   1.000
_cell.length_b   1.000
_cell.length_c   1.000
_cell.angle_alpha   90.00
_cell.angle_beta   90.00
_cell.angle_gamma   90.00
#
_symmetry.space_group_name_H-M   'P 1'
#
loop_
_entity.id
_entity.type
_entity.pdbx_description
1 polymer ?
#
loop_
_entity_poly.entity_id
_entity_poly.type
_entity_poly.pdbx_seq_one_letter_code
_entity_poly.pdbx_strand_id
1 'polypeptide(L)'
;MRCNGILLLFIFILVFNSSFAEDLPVIHVSKKRPEVKAKMSVFFDSVRYVPLETTDVCLLGLGTMGVNQIGDSLLVWDSDNCFLFDSKTGKFLRKIGHRGDDPESFRMTYGNFYNPYDNLIYFFGDYNSLVCYDLNGEFVGKIKIPMSSNWSSSKCVIPLDSTMFCAFFSNCNGSESKRIILFDKSGRIVKIYPNYHFVKTNQFVYDSNDGLFLSI
;
A
#
# COMPACT_ATOMS: atom_id res chain seq x y z
N MET A 1 7.62 44.32 60.03
CA MET A 1 8.74 43.38 60.25
C MET A 1 8.90 42.54 59.00
N ARG A 2 10.15 42.39 58.56
CA ARG A 2 10.60 41.79 57.31
C ARG A 2 10.29 40.28 57.24
N CYS A 3 9.84 39.82 56.08
CA CYS A 3 10.20 38.53 55.46
C CYS A 3 9.70 38.57 54.00
N ASN A 4 10.50 39.13 53.08
CA ASN A 4 11.51 38.45 52.27
C ASN A 4 10.96 37.33 51.38
N GLY A 5 10.78 37.68 50.11
CA GLY A 5 11.44 36.96 49.02
C GLY A 5 10.76 35.69 48.54
N ILE A 6 9.87 35.84 47.57
CA ILE A 6 9.53 34.81 46.58
C ILE A 6 10.84 34.40 45.89
N LEU A 7 11.34 33.21 46.22
CA LEU A 7 12.39 32.55 45.45
C LEU A 7 11.73 31.45 44.61
N LEU A 8 11.22 31.83 43.44
CA LEU A 8 10.87 30.90 42.37
C LEU A 8 12.16 30.24 41.89
N LEU A 9 12.48 29.07 42.44
CA LEU A 9 13.51 28.17 41.91
C LEU A 9 13.00 27.59 40.58
N PHE A 10 13.30 28.28 39.48
CA PHE A 10 13.29 27.67 38.15
C PHE A 10 14.39 26.62 38.10
N ILE A 11 14.06 25.37 38.38
CA ILE A 11 14.91 24.23 38.02
C ILE A 11 14.86 24.14 36.50
N PHE A 12 15.82 24.77 35.84
CA PHE A 12 16.18 24.48 34.46
C PHE A 12 16.68 23.03 34.44
N ILE A 13 15.77 22.08 34.18
CA ILE A 13 16.18 20.75 33.78
C ILE A 13 16.79 20.91 32.39
N LEU A 14 18.09 21.22 32.35
CA LEU A 14 18.95 20.85 31.24
C LEU A 14 18.91 19.33 31.16
N VAL A 15 17.90 18.81 30.47
CA VAL A 15 17.97 17.47 29.91
C VAL A 15 19.11 17.54 28.90
N PHE A 16 20.31 17.22 29.38
CA PHE A 16 21.36 16.74 28.52
C PHE A 16 20.74 15.57 27.76
N ASN A 17 20.36 15.82 26.51
CA ASN A 17 20.29 14.77 25.51
C ASN A 17 21.73 14.28 25.35
N SER A 18 22.19 13.42 26.26
CA SER A 18 23.15 12.40 25.88
C SER A 18 22.40 11.51 24.90
N SER A 19 22.43 11.91 23.63
CA SER A 19 22.18 11.03 22.51
C SER A 19 23.09 9.82 22.72
N PHE A 20 22.53 8.73 23.25
CA PHE A 20 23.07 7.39 23.12
C PHE A 20 23.00 7.02 21.64
N ALA A 21 23.88 7.63 20.85
CA ALA A 21 24.33 7.06 19.60
C ALA A 21 25.54 6.23 19.99
N GLU A 22 25.32 4.95 20.31
CA GLU A 22 26.41 3.98 20.22
C GLU A 22 27.01 4.08 18.80
N ASP A 23 28.34 3.96 18.69
CA ASP A 23 29.06 4.03 17.41
C ASP A 23 28.46 3.04 16.41
N LEU A 24 27.53 3.53 15.59
CA LEU A 24 26.91 2.76 14.53
C LEU A 24 27.99 2.44 13.49
N PRO A 25 28.04 1.21 12.95
CA PRO A 25 28.95 0.90 11.86
C PRO A 25 28.66 1.83 10.67
N VAL A 26 29.57 2.78 10.45
CA VAL A 26 29.51 3.70 9.32
C VAL A 26 30.02 2.98 8.08
N ILE A 27 29.10 2.55 7.23
CA ILE A 27 29.45 2.02 5.90
C ILE A 27 29.84 3.20 5.01
N HIS A 28 31.13 3.33 4.73
CA HIS A 28 31.64 4.28 3.73
C HIS A 28 31.24 3.81 2.32
N VAL A 29 30.02 4.16 1.90
CA VAL A 29 29.61 3.98 0.50
C VAL A 29 30.48 4.91 -0.35
N SER A 30 31.32 4.34 -1.21
CA SER A 30 32.18 5.14 -2.09
C SER A 30 31.32 6.12 -2.90
N LYS A 31 31.66 7.41 -2.88
CA LYS A 31 30.92 8.46 -3.63
C LYS A 31 30.97 8.26 -5.15
N LYS A 32 31.86 7.40 -5.65
CA LYS A 32 31.91 7.00 -7.05
C LYS A 32 30.85 5.94 -7.33
N ARG A 33 29.62 6.39 -7.56
CA ARG A 33 28.66 5.59 -8.32
C ARG A 33 29.00 5.76 -9.80
N PRO A 34 29.35 4.70 -10.54
CA PRO A 34 29.46 4.83 -11.99
C PRO A 34 28.09 5.27 -12.52
N GLU A 35 28.04 6.42 -13.21
CA GLU A 35 26.86 6.77 -14.00
C GLU A 35 26.75 5.75 -15.13
N VAL A 36 25.94 4.72 -14.92
CA VAL A 36 25.62 3.76 -15.97
C VAL A 36 24.59 4.42 -16.87
N LYS A 37 25.04 5.09 -17.93
CA LYS A 37 24.18 5.56 -19.02
C LYS A 37 23.81 4.36 -19.88
N ALA A 38 22.72 3.69 -19.53
CA ALA A 38 22.14 2.67 -20.37
C ALA A 38 21.29 3.30 -21.47
N LYS A 39 21.43 2.84 -22.71
CA LYS A 39 20.57 3.30 -23.81
C LYS A 39 19.20 2.65 -23.66
N MET A 40 18.11 3.42 -23.84
CA MET A 40 16.74 2.90 -23.79
C MET A 40 16.51 1.70 -24.72
N SER A 41 17.18 1.69 -25.88
CA SER A 41 17.15 0.60 -26.86
C SER A 41 17.75 -0.71 -26.36
N VAL A 42 18.43 -0.72 -25.20
CA VAL A 42 18.91 -1.95 -24.55
C VAL A 42 17.77 -2.65 -23.80
N PHE A 43 16.74 -1.91 -23.37
CA PHE A 43 15.65 -2.43 -22.57
C PHE A 43 14.32 -2.50 -23.33
N PHE A 44 14.11 -1.63 -24.32
CA PHE A 44 12.84 -1.51 -25.03
C PHE A 44 13.06 -1.46 -26.54
N ASP A 45 12.27 -2.26 -27.27
CA ASP A 45 12.26 -2.25 -28.74
C ASP A 45 11.63 -0.98 -29.30
N SER A 46 10.62 -0.44 -28.63
CA SER A 46 9.94 0.79 -29.00
C SER A 46 9.32 1.49 -27.80
N VAL A 47 9.10 2.80 -27.92
CA VAL A 47 8.43 3.62 -26.91
C VAL A 47 7.30 4.39 -27.59
N ARG A 48 6.12 4.36 -26.98
CA ARG A 48 4.94 5.10 -27.44
C ARG A 48 4.35 5.86 -26.26
N TYR A 49 3.88 7.08 -26.53
CA TYR A 49 3.11 7.89 -25.60
C TYR A 49 1.63 7.75 -25.91
N VAL A 50 0.82 7.59 -24.87
CA VAL A 50 -0.65 7.49 -24.96
C VAL A 50 -1.23 8.63 -24.12
N PRO A 51 -1.69 9.73 -24.73
CA PRO A 51 -2.35 10.78 -23.98
C PRO A 51 -3.70 10.25 -23.48
N LEU A 52 -3.90 10.24 -22.16
CA LEU A 52 -5.20 9.87 -21.60
C LEU A 52 -6.20 11.01 -21.84
N GLU A 53 -7.45 10.65 -22.14
CA GLU A 53 -8.54 11.61 -22.20
C GLU A 53 -8.69 12.30 -20.84
N THR A 54 -8.71 13.64 -20.86
CA THR A 54 -8.84 14.47 -19.67
C THR A 54 -10.05 15.36 -19.80
N THR A 55 -11.13 14.97 -19.11
CA THR A 55 -12.38 15.73 -18.99
C THR A 55 -12.84 15.70 -17.54
N ASP A 56 -13.86 16.47 -17.18
CA ASP A 56 -14.38 16.52 -15.81
C ASP A 56 -14.83 15.15 -15.28
N VAL A 57 -15.22 14.21 -16.15
CA VAL A 57 -15.69 12.87 -15.76
C VAL A 57 -14.55 11.87 -15.53
N CYS A 58 -13.34 12.15 -16.02
CA CYS A 58 -12.18 11.26 -15.94
C CYS A 58 -10.91 11.98 -15.46
N LEU A 59 -11.09 13.07 -14.70
CA LEU A 59 -9.98 13.87 -14.19
C LEU A 59 -9.26 13.12 -13.07
N LEU A 60 -7.98 12.84 -13.30
CA LEU A 60 -7.09 12.25 -12.30
C LEU A 60 -6.48 13.36 -11.44
N GLY A 61 -6.51 13.16 -10.12
CA GLY A 61 -5.94 14.07 -9.14
C GLY A 61 -4.41 14.10 -9.18
N LEU A 62 -3.84 15.12 -8.53
CA LEU A 62 -2.39 15.20 -8.31
C LEU A 62 -2.00 14.28 -7.14
N GLY A 63 -0.97 13.45 -7.33
CA GLY A 63 -0.43 12.62 -6.26
C GLY A 63 0.06 11.25 -6.72
N THR A 64 -0.14 10.25 -5.88
CA THR A 64 0.24 8.86 -6.19
C THR A 64 -0.71 8.33 -7.25
N MET A 65 -0.15 7.98 -8.40
CA MET A 65 -0.88 7.35 -9.50
C MET A 65 -0.38 5.92 -9.68
N GLY A 66 -1.30 5.02 -10.00
CA GLY A 66 -0.97 3.67 -10.43
C GLY A 66 -1.54 3.38 -11.80
N VAL A 67 -0.91 2.43 -12.50
CA VAL A 67 -1.36 1.94 -13.79
C VAL A 67 -1.13 0.44 -13.88
N ASN A 68 -2.15 -0.27 -14.36
CA ASN A 68 -2.06 -1.66 -14.77
C ASN A 68 -2.62 -1.79 -16.19
N GLN A 69 -1.94 -2.53 -17.05
CA GLN A 69 -2.48 -2.88 -18.36
C GLN A 69 -3.26 -4.20 -18.25
N ILE A 70 -4.49 -4.20 -18.76
CA ILE A 70 -5.38 -5.36 -18.80
C ILE A 70 -5.84 -5.53 -20.25
N GLY A 71 -5.16 -6.41 -20.99
CA GLY A 71 -5.38 -6.58 -22.42
C GLY A 71 -5.20 -5.27 -23.20
N ASP A 72 -6.24 -4.86 -23.91
CA ASP A 72 -6.28 -3.61 -24.67
C ASP A 72 -6.71 -2.38 -23.82
N SER A 73 -6.81 -2.51 -22.50
CA SER A 73 -7.18 -1.42 -21.60
C SER A 73 -6.08 -1.06 -20.59
N LEU A 74 -6.09 0.18 -20.12
CA LEU A 74 -5.27 0.69 -19.03
C LEU A 74 -6.19 0.99 -17.85
N LEU A 75 -6.00 0.27 -16.75
CA LEU A 75 -6.58 0.60 -15.46
C LEU A 75 -5.67 1.62 -14.79
N VAL A 76 -6.16 2.84 -14.58
CA VAL A 76 -5.39 3.95 -14.02
C VAL A 76 -6.13 4.48 -12.80
N TRP A 77 -5.41 4.76 -11.72
CA TRP A 77 -6.02 5.28 -10.50
C TRP A 77 -5.18 6.36 -9.84
N ASP A 78 -5.86 7.28 -9.18
CA ASP A 78 -5.30 8.20 -8.18
C ASP A 78 -5.71 7.71 -6.77
N SER A 79 -5.73 8.56 -5.74
CA SER A 79 -6.14 8.21 -4.37
C SER A 79 -7.63 7.89 -4.18
N ASP A 80 -8.49 8.34 -5.09
CA ASP A 80 -9.94 8.42 -4.93
C ASP A 80 -10.71 7.79 -6.09
N ASN A 81 -10.09 7.69 -7.26
CA ASN A 81 -10.69 7.30 -8.50
C ASN A 81 -9.89 6.17 -9.15
N CYS A 82 -10.62 5.26 -9.78
CA CYS A 82 -10.07 4.25 -10.67
C CYS A 82 -10.84 4.31 -11.98
N PHE A 83 -10.12 4.45 -13.08
CA PHE A 83 -10.66 4.62 -14.42
C PHE A 83 -10.07 3.58 -15.36
N LEU A 84 -10.87 3.15 -16.33
CA LEU A 84 -10.43 2.31 -17.41
C LEU A 84 -10.32 3.16 -18.67
N PHE A 85 -9.17 3.07 -19.34
CA PHE A 85 -8.89 3.74 -20.61
C PHE A 85 -8.56 2.72 -21.69
N ASP A 86 -8.77 3.07 -22.96
CA ASP A 86 -8.24 2.29 -24.08
C ASP A 86 -6.72 2.47 -24.18
N SER A 87 -5.97 1.37 -24.22
CA SER A 87 -4.50 1.39 -24.19
C SER A 87 -3.85 1.93 -25.46
N LYS A 88 -4.59 1.95 -26.58
CA LYS A 88 -4.08 2.38 -27.89
C LYS A 88 -4.31 3.87 -28.09
N THR A 89 -5.50 4.34 -27.75
CA THR A 89 -5.97 5.70 -28.02
C THR A 89 -5.93 6.61 -26.79
N GLY A 90 -5.91 6.04 -25.58
CA GLY A 90 -6.03 6.78 -24.32
C GLY A 90 -7.46 7.25 -24.03
N LYS A 91 -8.45 6.81 -24.81
CA LYS A 91 -9.85 7.21 -24.62
C LYS A 91 -10.41 6.68 -23.31
N PHE A 92 -11.14 7.54 -22.59
CA PHE A 92 -11.84 7.13 -21.38
C PHE A 92 -12.94 6.13 -21.74
N LEU A 93 -12.97 5.00 -21.03
CA LEU A 93 -13.99 3.97 -21.22
C LEU A 93 -15.04 4.02 -20.12
N ARG A 94 -14.62 4.09 -18.85
CA ARG A 94 -15.51 4.17 -17.67
C ARG A 94 -14.75 4.35 -16.36
N LYS A 95 -15.50 4.66 -15.31
CA LYS A 95 -15.05 4.60 -13.91
C LYS A 95 -15.29 3.20 -13.33
N ILE A 96 -14.39 2.74 -12.48
CA ILE A 96 -14.49 1.50 -11.73
C ILE A 96 -14.79 1.83 -10.28
N GLY A 97 -16.00 1.50 -9.84
CA GLY A 97 -16.45 1.74 -8.47
C GLY A 97 -16.36 3.21 -8.03
N HIS A 98 -16.41 3.42 -6.72
CA HIS A 98 -16.35 4.74 -6.13
C HIS A 98 -15.88 4.70 -4.68
N ARG A 99 -15.32 5.82 -4.24
CA ARG A 99 -15.07 6.11 -2.83
C ARG A 99 -16.34 6.68 -2.18
N GLY A 100 -16.62 6.29 -0.95
CA GLY A 100 -17.81 6.73 -0.21
C GLY A 100 -17.94 6.02 1.14
N ASP A 101 -19.13 6.14 1.73
CA ASP A 101 -19.51 5.49 2.99
C ASP A 101 -20.61 4.43 2.80
N ASP A 102 -20.99 4.15 1.55
CA ASP A 102 -22.03 3.16 1.24
C ASP A 102 -21.46 1.73 1.16
N PRO A 103 -22.32 0.70 1.23
CA PRO A 103 -21.90 -0.69 1.24
C PRO A 103 -21.18 -1.16 -0.02
N GLU A 104 -21.19 -0.41 -1.11
CA GLU A 104 -20.52 -0.77 -2.36
C GLU A 104 -19.26 0.04 -2.59
N SER A 105 -18.95 1.00 -1.72
CA SER A 105 -17.78 1.86 -1.85
C SER A 105 -16.49 1.25 -1.31
N PHE A 106 -15.37 1.66 -1.90
CA PHE A 106 -14.04 1.43 -1.34
C PHE A 106 -13.58 2.61 -0.48
N ARG A 107 -12.66 2.36 0.45
CA ARG A 107 -12.10 3.40 1.33
C ARG A 107 -10.96 4.16 0.66
N MET A 108 -10.11 3.43 -0.06
CA MET A 108 -8.98 3.97 -0.82
C MET A 108 -8.63 3.05 -1.98
N THR A 109 -8.03 3.63 -3.00
CA THR A 109 -7.50 2.90 -4.16
C THR A 109 -6.12 2.31 -3.90
N TYR A 110 -5.35 2.85 -2.94
CA TYR A 110 -3.99 2.37 -2.68
C TYR A 110 -3.97 0.89 -2.27
N GLY A 111 -3.10 0.11 -2.89
CA GLY A 111 -3.00 -1.33 -2.66
C GLY A 111 -4.09 -2.16 -3.35
N ASN A 112 -4.88 -1.56 -4.24
CA ASN A 112 -5.78 -2.32 -5.10
C ASN A 112 -5.00 -3.27 -6.01
N PHE A 113 -5.68 -4.30 -6.49
CA PHE A 113 -5.10 -5.24 -7.44
C PHE A 113 -6.18 -5.79 -8.38
N TYR A 114 -5.75 -6.16 -9.58
CA TYR A 114 -6.56 -6.92 -10.51
C TYR A 114 -6.22 -8.41 -10.36
N ASN A 115 -7.24 -9.26 -10.29
CA ASN A 115 -7.08 -10.70 -10.28
C ASN A 115 -7.38 -11.27 -11.69
N PRO A 116 -6.36 -11.74 -12.43
CA PRO A 116 -6.55 -12.26 -13.78
C PRO A 116 -7.32 -13.60 -13.80
N TYR A 117 -7.42 -14.30 -12.67
CA TYR A 117 -8.10 -15.60 -12.61
C TYR A 117 -9.62 -15.51 -12.57
N ASP A 118 -10.17 -14.38 -12.08
CA ASP A 118 -11.62 -14.14 -12.05
C ASP A 118 -12.06 -12.82 -12.69
N ASN A 119 -11.12 -12.06 -13.25
CA ASN A 119 -11.35 -10.79 -13.92
C ASN A 119 -11.97 -9.70 -13.03
N LEU A 120 -11.68 -9.73 -11.72
CA LEU A 120 -12.17 -8.75 -10.77
C LEU A 120 -11.05 -7.81 -10.31
N ILE A 121 -11.46 -6.59 -9.95
CA ILE A 121 -10.60 -5.60 -9.32
C ILE A 121 -10.99 -5.50 -7.84
N TYR A 122 -10.00 -5.58 -6.98
CA TYR A 122 -10.15 -5.62 -5.53
C TYR A 122 -9.60 -4.33 -4.92
N PHE A 123 -10.40 -3.69 -4.07
CA PHE A 123 -10.05 -2.47 -3.34
C PHE A 123 -10.23 -2.68 -1.84
N PHE A 124 -9.43 -2.00 -1.02
CA PHE A 124 -9.64 -2.03 0.43
C PHE A 124 -10.90 -1.25 0.81
N GLY A 125 -11.85 -1.97 1.42
CA GLY A 125 -13.04 -1.41 2.05
C GLY A 125 -12.86 -1.23 3.55
N ASP A 126 -13.96 -0.95 4.24
CA ASP A 126 -13.96 -0.87 5.71
C ASP A 126 -13.92 -2.25 6.37
N TYR A 127 -13.62 -2.25 7.68
CA TYR A 127 -13.66 -3.43 8.55
C TYR A 127 -12.89 -4.66 8.01
N ASN A 128 -11.70 -4.41 7.44
CA ASN A 128 -10.83 -5.43 6.86
C ASN A 128 -11.52 -6.24 5.77
N SER A 129 -12.18 -5.56 4.83
CA SER A 129 -12.77 -6.19 3.66
C SER A 129 -12.05 -5.74 2.38
N LEU A 130 -12.17 -6.58 1.35
CA LEU A 130 -11.95 -6.15 -0.03
C LEU A 130 -13.30 -6.02 -0.72
N VAL A 131 -13.49 -4.90 -1.40
CA VAL A 131 -14.63 -4.59 -2.26
C VAL A 131 -14.23 -4.95 -3.68
N CYS A 132 -15.09 -5.70 -4.38
CA CYS A 132 -14.76 -6.29 -5.66
C CYS A 132 -15.66 -5.69 -6.73
N TYR A 133 -15.07 -5.29 -7.86
CA TYR A 133 -15.79 -4.83 -9.04
C TYR A 133 -15.36 -5.62 -10.27
N ASP A 134 -16.26 -5.74 -11.24
CA ASP A 134 -15.91 -6.25 -12.55
C ASP A 134 -15.24 -5.16 -13.43
N LEU A 135 -14.84 -5.54 -14.64
CA LEU A 135 -14.26 -4.59 -15.61
C LEU A 135 -15.29 -3.64 -16.25
N ASN A 136 -16.59 -3.83 -15.99
CA ASN A 136 -17.64 -2.87 -16.35
C ASN A 136 -17.79 -1.77 -15.28
N GLY A 137 -17.12 -1.93 -14.13
CA GLY A 137 -17.18 -0.98 -13.02
C GLY A 137 -18.30 -1.28 -12.03
N GLU A 138 -18.98 -2.42 -12.20
CA GLU A 138 -20.13 -2.81 -11.39
C GLU A 138 -19.68 -3.55 -10.14
N PHE A 139 -20.35 -3.29 -9.02
CA PHE A 139 -20.08 -3.96 -7.76
C PHE A 139 -20.47 -5.45 -7.85
N VAL A 140 -19.53 -6.32 -7.48
CA VAL A 140 -19.71 -7.77 -7.49
C VAL A 140 -19.89 -8.33 -6.09
N GLY A 141 -19.24 -7.74 -5.08
CA GLY A 141 -19.34 -8.22 -3.71
C GLY A 141 -18.20 -7.78 -2.81
N LYS A 142 -18.20 -8.33 -1.60
CA LYS A 142 -17.16 -8.12 -0.59
C LYS A 142 -16.59 -9.44 -0.10
N ILE A 143 -15.29 -9.46 0.16
CA ILE A 143 -14.61 -10.58 0.83
C ILE A 143 -13.95 -10.09 2.10
N LYS A 144 -13.91 -10.93 3.13
CA LYS A 144 -13.29 -10.59 4.41
C LYS A 144 -11.82 -10.97 4.41
N ILE A 145 -10.97 -10.05 4.82
CA ILE A 145 -9.55 -10.30 5.05
C ILE A 145 -9.37 -10.76 6.50
N PRO A 146 -8.65 -11.86 6.74
CA PRO A 146 -8.30 -12.28 8.10
C PRO A 146 -7.58 -11.15 8.87
N MET A 147 -7.98 -10.92 10.12
CA MET A 147 -7.34 -9.89 10.97
C MET A 147 -6.10 -10.43 11.70
N SER A 148 -5.13 -9.56 11.96
CA SER A 148 -4.12 -9.81 13.00
C SER A 148 -4.73 -9.65 14.40
N SER A 149 -4.02 -10.14 15.41
CA SER A 149 -4.43 -9.99 16.82
C SER A 149 -4.35 -8.55 17.34
N ASN A 150 -3.60 -7.67 16.65
CA ASN A 150 -3.22 -6.36 17.14
C ASN A 150 -3.81 -5.21 16.30
N TRP A 151 -4.95 -5.43 15.65
CA TRP A 151 -5.61 -4.43 14.77
C TRP A 151 -4.78 -3.97 13.56
N SER A 152 -3.64 -4.63 13.29
CA SER A 152 -2.81 -4.33 12.13
C SER A 152 -3.46 -4.97 10.90
N SER A 153 -3.88 -4.14 9.94
CA SER A 153 -4.36 -4.60 8.65
C SER A 153 -3.22 -5.27 7.88
N SER A 154 -3.56 -6.24 7.03
CA SER A 154 -2.60 -6.80 6.07
C SER A 154 -1.98 -5.66 5.27
N LYS A 155 -0.65 -5.68 5.10
CA LYS A 155 0.06 -4.68 4.30
C LYS A 155 -0.27 -4.85 2.81
N CYS A 156 -0.42 -6.11 2.40
CA CYS A 156 -0.63 -6.50 1.01
C CYS A 156 -1.49 -7.75 0.97
N VAL A 157 -2.33 -7.85 -0.05
CA VAL A 157 -3.07 -9.05 -0.42
C VAL A 157 -2.82 -9.29 -1.91
N ILE A 158 -2.46 -10.52 -2.27
CA ILE A 158 -2.27 -10.94 -3.65
C ILE A 158 -3.14 -12.16 -3.95
N PRO A 159 -3.72 -12.26 -5.16
CA PRO A 159 -4.45 -13.46 -5.58
C PRO A 159 -3.45 -14.58 -5.92
N LEU A 160 -3.77 -15.80 -5.49
CA LEU A 160 -3.06 -17.01 -5.92
C LEU A 160 -3.81 -17.72 -7.05
N ASP A 161 -5.14 -17.67 -7.01
CA ASP A 161 -6.06 -18.13 -8.05
C ASP A 161 -7.41 -17.36 -7.94
N SER A 162 -8.48 -17.88 -8.56
CA SER A 162 -9.82 -17.26 -8.52
C SER A 162 -10.54 -17.37 -7.16
N THR A 163 -10.00 -18.19 -6.25
CA THR A 163 -10.61 -18.56 -4.97
C THR A 163 -9.69 -18.36 -3.77
N MET A 164 -8.38 -18.28 -3.96
CA MET A 164 -7.38 -18.19 -2.91
C MET A 164 -6.55 -16.92 -2.98
N PHE A 165 -6.22 -16.39 -1.79
CA PHE A 165 -5.45 -15.19 -1.59
C PHE A 165 -4.33 -15.41 -0.58
N CYS A 166 -3.26 -14.63 -0.72
CA CYS A 166 -2.15 -14.55 0.21
C CYS A 166 -2.10 -13.13 0.79
N ALA A 167 -2.18 -13.01 2.11
CA ALA A 167 -2.02 -11.75 2.83
C ALA A 167 -0.70 -11.72 3.59
N PHE A 168 0.00 -10.60 3.50
CA PHE A 168 1.20 -10.33 4.27
C PHE A 168 0.93 -9.35 5.41
N PHE A 169 1.52 -9.62 6.57
CA PHE A 169 1.38 -8.80 7.77
C PHE A 169 2.74 -8.24 8.18
N SER A 170 2.83 -6.91 8.21
CA SER A 170 4.02 -6.22 8.71
C SER A 170 4.11 -6.34 10.22
N ASN A 171 5.33 -6.51 10.73
CA ASN A 171 5.58 -6.53 12.16
C ASN A 171 5.85 -5.13 12.73
N CYS A 172 4.91 -4.19 12.53
CA CYS A 172 5.14 -2.76 12.83
C CYS A 172 5.38 -2.45 14.32
N ASN A 173 4.96 -3.34 15.22
CA ASN A 173 5.12 -3.19 16.68
C ASN A 173 6.05 -4.26 17.29
N GLY A 174 6.72 -5.06 16.46
CA GLY A 174 7.63 -6.10 16.94
C GLY A 174 6.95 -7.32 17.58
N SER A 175 5.62 -7.39 17.61
CA SER A 175 4.82 -8.45 18.27
C SER A 175 3.82 -9.17 17.36
N GLU A 176 3.77 -8.82 16.07
CA GLU A 176 2.94 -9.54 15.10
C GLU A 176 3.40 -10.99 14.98
N SER A 177 2.50 -11.93 15.29
CA SER A 177 2.77 -13.36 15.30
C SER A 177 2.59 -14.01 13.93
N LYS A 178 1.88 -13.35 13.01
CA LYS A 178 1.56 -13.86 11.68
C LYS A 178 2.41 -13.14 10.64
N ARG A 179 3.06 -13.87 9.73
CA ARG A 179 3.82 -13.28 8.63
C ARG A 179 3.02 -13.29 7.34
N ILE A 180 2.53 -14.47 7.00
CA ILE A 180 1.74 -14.73 5.79
C ILE A 180 0.51 -15.54 6.18
N ILE A 181 -0.64 -15.20 5.62
CA ILE A 181 -1.87 -15.97 5.74
C ILE A 181 -2.37 -16.31 4.35
N LEU A 182 -2.67 -17.59 4.14
CA LEU A 182 -3.45 -18.04 2.99
C LEU A 182 -4.91 -18.14 3.41
N PHE A 183 -5.81 -17.56 2.63
CA PHE A 183 -7.24 -17.59 2.90
C PHE A 183 -8.03 -17.68 1.61
N ASP A 184 -9.22 -18.27 1.68
CA ASP A 184 -10.12 -18.37 0.54
C ASP A 184 -11.04 -17.15 0.42
N LYS A 185 -11.82 -17.09 -0.67
CA LYS A 185 -12.76 -16.00 -0.98
C LYS A 185 -13.86 -15.80 0.07
N SER A 186 -14.11 -16.80 0.94
CA SER A 186 -15.03 -16.65 2.08
C SER A 186 -14.37 -15.98 3.30
N GLY A 187 -13.06 -15.74 3.26
CA GLY A 187 -12.27 -15.25 4.39
C GLY A 187 -11.79 -16.35 5.33
N ARG A 188 -12.01 -17.63 4.99
CA ARG A 188 -11.55 -18.76 5.81
C ARG A 188 -10.04 -18.92 5.64
N ILE A 189 -9.33 -18.96 6.76
CA ILE A 189 -7.90 -19.21 6.80
C ILE A 189 -7.63 -20.66 6.42
N VAL A 190 -6.80 -20.85 5.39
CA VAL A 190 -6.32 -22.15 4.93
C VAL A 190 -5.00 -22.49 5.61
N LYS A 191 -4.09 -21.51 5.73
CA LYS A 191 -2.77 -21.71 6.32
C LYS A 191 -2.21 -20.42 6.89
N ILE A 192 -1.45 -20.54 7.98
CA ILE A 192 -0.72 -19.43 8.60
C ILE A 192 0.76 -19.80 8.60
N TYR A 193 1.58 -18.87 8.11
CA TYR A 193 3.02 -18.90 8.30
C TYR A 193 3.36 -17.89 9.40
N PRO A 194 3.94 -18.34 10.53
CA PRO A 194 4.22 -17.46 11.64
C PRO A 194 5.37 -16.50 11.31
N ASN A 195 5.40 -15.39 12.02
CA ASN A 195 6.55 -14.51 12.07
C ASN A 195 7.52 -15.00 13.16
N TYR A 196 8.83 -14.93 12.90
CA TYR A 196 9.89 -15.33 13.84
C TYR A 196 10.73 -14.14 14.31
N HIS A 197 10.51 -12.96 13.73
CA HIS A 197 11.22 -11.75 14.11
C HIS A 197 10.37 -11.01 15.13
N PHE A 198 10.79 -11.01 16.40
CA PHE A 198 10.12 -10.28 17.47
C PHE A 198 11.07 -9.27 18.08
N VAL A 199 10.59 -8.06 18.31
CA VAL A 199 11.35 -6.97 18.92
C VAL A 199 10.49 -6.32 19.99
N LYS A 200 10.98 -6.31 21.23
CA LYS A 200 10.34 -5.49 22.28
C LYS A 200 10.71 -4.03 22.01
N THR A 201 9.76 -3.25 21.53
CA THR A 201 9.95 -1.82 21.28
C THR A 201 8.74 -1.05 21.78
N ASN A 202 8.99 0.12 22.38
CA ASN A 202 7.94 1.09 22.71
C ASN A 202 7.68 2.06 21.54
N GLN A 203 8.41 1.91 20.44
CA GLN A 203 8.28 2.73 19.23
C GLN A 203 7.56 1.93 18.14
N PHE A 204 6.59 2.58 17.49
CA PHE A 204 5.99 2.08 16.26
C PHE A 204 7.00 2.25 15.11
N VAL A 205 7.43 1.15 14.51
CA VAL A 205 8.38 1.18 13.39
C VAL A 205 7.62 0.84 12.12
N TYR A 206 7.41 1.82 11.26
CA TYR A 206 6.85 1.60 9.93
C TYR A 206 7.97 1.20 8.96
N ASP A 207 8.15 -0.09 8.72
CA ASP A 207 9.02 -0.57 7.65
C ASP A 207 8.23 -0.61 6.33
N SER A 208 8.47 0.39 5.48
CA SER A 208 7.83 0.50 4.17
C SER A 208 8.32 -0.55 3.18
N ASN A 209 9.49 -1.17 3.39
CA ASN A 209 10.12 -2.08 2.43
C ASN A 209 9.88 -3.56 2.72
N ASP A 210 9.47 -3.90 3.94
CA ASP A 210 9.26 -5.31 4.30
C ASP A 210 8.03 -5.93 3.60
N GLY A 211 8.22 -7.04 2.89
CA GLY A 211 7.13 -7.79 2.24
C GLY A 211 6.44 -7.12 1.05
N LEU A 212 7.14 -6.29 0.28
CA LEU A 212 6.65 -5.85 -1.03
C LEU A 212 6.63 -7.05 -1.99
N PHE A 213 5.43 -7.58 -2.27
CA PHE A 213 5.21 -8.50 -3.38
C PHE A 213 4.98 -7.66 -4.63
N LEU A 214 5.98 -7.55 -5.49
CA LEU A 214 5.79 -6.98 -6.82
C LEU A 214 5.15 -8.06 -7.69
N SER A 215 3.91 -7.85 -8.13
CA SER A 215 3.37 -8.63 -9.25
C SER A 215 4.12 -8.18 -10.51
N ILE A 216 4.89 -9.09 -11.09
CA ILE A 216 5.57 -8.90 -12.38
C ILE A 216 4.54 -9.13 -13.48
#